data_AF-A0A323TFI1-F1
#
_entry.id   AF-A0A323TFI1-F1
#
_cell.length_a   1.000
_cell.length_b   1.000
_cell.length_c   1.000
_cell.angle_alpha   90.00
_cell.angle_beta   90.00
_cell.angle_gamma   90.00
#
_symmetry.space_group_name_H-M   'P 1'
#
loop_
_entity.id
_entity.type
_entity.pdbx_description
1 polymer ?
#
loop_
_entity_poly.entity_id
_entity_poly.type
_entity_poly.pdbx_seq_one_letter_code
_entity_poly.pdbx_strand_id
1 'polypeptide(L)'
;MYKVYKHVIPVVHEYLAEWRKKAEEIPNEELRTQALMSIDSKTFHCEGGAIYALLSGDGFREVVRFIVAYQTISDYLDNLCDRSTSLDPADFRALHESMPDALTEGAKVRDYYRFRDEKDDGGYLTSLVKTCQECIGHFPSYPAVQQETVKLANLYSDLQVHKHVKEEERVPRLTTWFDHHKQSVGPMRWYEFSASSGSTLGIFCLASYSAGKQSMTPEEAIEIKKGYFPWVQGLHILMDYFIDQEEDREEGDLNFCFYYKNEEDMLSRMEHFFKEADKSLRPLPDSSFHRLINNGLIAIYLADDKVKKDPALKKKGKRLIRSGGASTLFFYLNGWMYRTKSGT
;
A
#
# COMPACT_ATOMS: atom_id res chain seq x y z
N MET A 1 -6.18 -0.40 -19.56
CA MET A 1 -5.14 0.53 -20.04
C MET A 1 -5.68 1.87 -20.54
N TYR A 2 -6.52 1.93 -21.59
CA TYR A 2 -7.08 3.22 -22.06
C TYR A 2 -7.73 4.03 -20.94
N LYS A 3 -8.66 3.42 -20.18
CA LYS A 3 -9.30 4.07 -19.03
C LYS A 3 -8.31 4.53 -17.96
N VAL A 4 -7.25 3.77 -17.72
CA VAL A 4 -6.21 4.12 -16.74
C VAL A 4 -5.52 5.42 -17.17
N TYR A 5 -4.93 5.44 -18.37
CA TYR A 5 -4.16 6.60 -18.84
C TYR A 5 -5.02 7.83 -19.15
N LYS A 6 -6.27 7.66 -19.59
CA LYS A 6 -7.14 8.78 -19.99
C LYS A 6 -8.08 9.27 -18.91
N HIS A 7 -8.35 8.47 -17.88
CA HIS A 7 -9.31 8.84 -16.83
C HIS A 7 -8.73 8.74 -15.42
N VAL A 8 -8.02 7.65 -15.08
CA VAL A 8 -7.46 7.48 -13.73
C VAL A 8 -6.30 8.43 -13.46
N ILE A 9 -5.24 8.35 -14.28
CA ILE A 9 -4.01 9.12 -14.05
C ILE A 9 -4.28 10.63 -13.99
N PRO A 10 -5.03 11.26 -14.93
CA PRO A 10 -5.28 12.70 -14.85
C PRO A 10 -5.97 13.15 -13.55
N VAL A 11 -6.93 12.36 -13.05
CA VAL A 11 -7.68 12.69 -11.82
C VAL A 11 -6.82 12.48 -10.57
N VAL A 12 -5.93 11.48 -10.58
CA VAL A 12 -4.94 11.30 -9.51
C VAL A 12 -4.03 12.52 -9.39
N HIS A 13 -3.47 12.98 -10.52
CA HIS A 13 -2.58 14.14 -10.55
C HIS A 13 -3.29 15.44 -10.20
N GLU A 14 -4.58 15.57 -10.51
CA GLU A 14 -5.42 16.69 -10.06
C GLU A 14 -5.43 16.79 -8.52
N TYR A 15 -5.79 15.71 -7.82
CA TYR A 15 -5.83 15.71 -6.35
C TYR A 15 -4.43 15.74 -5.71
N LEU A 16 -3.42 15.10 -6.31
CA LEU A 16 -2.04 15.22 -5.80
C LEU A 16 -1.50 16.66 -5.90
N ALA A 17 -1.87 17.40 -6.95
CA ALA A 17 -1.49 18.81 -7.07
C ALA A 17 -2.13 19.67 -5.97
N GLU A 18 -3.34 19.35 -5.53
CA GLU A 18 -3.98 20.00 -4.37
C GLU A 18 -3.21 19.69 -3.07
N TRP A 19 -2.87 18.42 -2.84
CA TRP A 19 -2.10 18.02 -1.66
C TRP A 19 -0.68 18.58 -1.67
N ARG A 20 -0.04 18.71 -2.84
CA ARG A 20 1.27 19.35 -2.95
C ARG A 20 1.21 20.80 -2.50
N LYS A 21 0.25 21.59 -3.00
CA LYS A 21 0.09 22.99 -2.59
C LYS A 21 -0.08 23.12 -1.08
N LYS A 22 -0.88 22.22 -0.49
CA LYS A 22 -1.06 22.19 0.97
C LYS A 22 0.22 21.79 1.71
N ALA A 23 0.99 20.86 1.17
CA ALA A 23 2.28 20.48 1.75
C ALA A 23 3.30 21.63 1.70
N GLU A 24 3.33 22.43 0.62
CA GLU A 24 4.20 23.61 0.50
C GLU A 24 3.94 24.67 1.59
N GLU A 25 2.71 24.72 2.13
CA GLU A 25 2.29 25.63 3.19
C GLU A 25 2.57 25.13 4.61
N ILE A 26 3.10 23.90 4.77
CA ILE A 26 3.43 23.35 6.09
C ILE A 26 4.49 24.24 6.78
N PRO A 27 4.23 24.77 8.01
CA PRO A 27 5.16 25.65 8.70
C PRO A 27 6.47 24.99 9.10
N ASN A 28 6.40 23.80 9.72
CA ASN A 28 7.58 23.06 10.15
C ASN A 28 8.38 22.54 8.94
N GLU A 29 9.66 22.89 8.87
CA GLU A 29 10.51 22.59 7.71
C GLU A 29 10.71 21.09 7.48
N GLU A 30 10.87 20.30 8.55
CA GLU A 30 11.05 18.86 8.45
C GLU A 30 9.77 18.18 7.95
N LEU A 31 8.62 18.49 8.57
CA LEU A 31 7.33 17.95 8.14
C LEU A 31 7.01 18.33 6.69
N ARG A 32 7.29 19.57 6.29
CA ARG A 32 7.14 20.03 4.90
C ARG A 32 8.01 19.23 3.95
N THR A 33 9.28 19.06 4.29
CA THR A 33 10.23 18.31 3.47
C THR A 33 9.78 16.88 3.27
N GLN A 34 9.39 16.19 4.35
CA GLN A 34 8.95 14.79 4.27
C GLN A 34 7.63 14.63 3.49
N ALA A 35 6.69 15.56 3.62
CA ALA A 35 5.43 15.56 2.87
C ALA A 35 5.63 15.81 1.36
N LEU A 36 6.52 16.73 0.99
CA LEU A 36 6.84 16.98 -0.42
C LEU A 36 7.63 15.83 -1.02
N MET A 37 8.60 15.29 -0.28
CA MET A 37 9.37 14.12 -0.71
C MET A 37 8.48 12.90 -0.95
N SER A 38 7.51 12.64 -0.08
CA SER A 38 6.60 11.50 -0.27
C SER A 38 5.76 11.65 -1.55
N ILE A 39 5.26 12.85 -1.86
CA ILE A 39 4.55 13.10 -3.13
C ILE A 39 5.49 12.90 -4.33
N ASP A 40 6.69 13.45 -4.28
CA ASP A 40 7.64 13.44 -5.40
C ASP A 40 8.14 12.03 -5.74
N SER A 41 8.43 11.19 -4.74
CA SER A 41 9.00 9.86 -4.95
C SER A 41 7.97 8.73 -5.00
N LYS A 42 6.78 8.90 -4.39
CA LYS A 42 5.78 7.82 -4.20
C LYS A 42 4.47 8.01 -4.96
N THR A 43 4.39 8.97 -5.91
CA THR A 43 3.19 9.20 -6.76
C THR A 43 2.63 7.92 -7.41
N PHE A 44 3.49 6.96 -7.77
CA PHE A 44 3.06 5.70 -8.40
C PHE A 44 2.16 4.84 -7.50
N HIS A 45 2.24 4.98 -6.16
CA HIS A 45 1.32 4.31 -5.24
C HIS A 45 -0.12 4.82 -5.42
N CYS A 46 -0.29 6.13 -5.54
CA CYS A 46 -1.58 6.75 -5.80
C CYS A 46 -2.11 6.37 -7.19
N GLU A 47 -1.26 6.40 -8.22
CA GLU A 47 -1.63 6.01 -9.59
C GLU A 47 -2.09 4.55 -9.67
N GLY A 48 -1.35 3.64 -9.03
CA GLY A 48 -1.68 2.22 -8.98
C GLY A 48 -2.93 1.93 -8.16
N GLY A 49 -3.03 2.53 -6.96
CA GLY A 49 -4.19 2.39 -6.08
C GLY A 49 -5.48 2.88 -6.73
N ALA A 50 -5.45 4.03 -7.39
CA ALA A 50 -6.64 4.64 -7.98
C ALA A 50 -7.26 3.84 -9.14
N ILE A 51 -6.57 2.81 -9.65
CA ILE A 51 -7.16 1.87 -10.62
C ILE A 51 -8.40 1.19 -10.02
N TYR A 52 -8.44 0.95 -8.70
CA TYR A 52 -9.61 0.36 -8.02
C TYR A 52 -10.89 1.20 -8.15
N ALA A 53 -10.77 2.51 -8.31
CA ALA A 53 -11.93 3.38 -8.53
C ALA A 53 -12.74 3.00 -9.78
N LEU A 54 -12.17 2.24 -10.73
CA LEU A 54 -12.92 1.72 -11.87
C LEU A 54 -14.05 0.74 -11.47
N LEU A 55 -14.05 0.23 -10.24
CA LEU A 55 -15.11 -0.63 -9.69
C LEU A 55 -16.28 0.17 -9.11
N SER A 56 -16.14 1.49 -8.90
CA SER A 56 -17.12 2.28 -8.15
C SER A 56 -18.18 2.97 -9.03
N GLY A 57 -18.19 2.72 -10.34
CA GLY A 57 -19.16 3.33 -11.26
C GLY A 57 -19.16 4.86 -11.14
N ASP A 58 -20.32 5.44 -10.86
CA ASP A 58 -20.51 6.90 -10.73
C ASP A 58 -19.73 7.50 -9.55
N GLY A 59 -19.37 6.69 -8.55
CA GLY A 59 -18.53 7.11 -7.42
C GLY A 59 -17.03 7.28 -7.77
N PHE A 60 -16.65 7.08 -9.04
CA PHE A 60 -15.25 7.07 -9.50
C PHE A 60 -14.39 8.20 -8.93
N ARG A 61 -14.82 9.46 -9.11
CA ARG A 61 -13.99 10.61 -8.69
C ARG A 61 -13.85 10.71 -7.18
N GLU A 62 -14.87 10.35 -6.42
CA GLU A 62 -14.85 10.38 -4.96
C GLU A 62 -13.96 9.26 -4.40
N VAL A 63 -13.95 8.09 -5.04
CA VAL A 63 -13.02 7.01 -4.70
C VAL A 63 -11.58 7.36 -5.03
N VAL A 64 -11.31 8.02 -6.17
CA VAL A 64 -9.95 8.51 -6.46
C VAL A 64 -9.53 9.54 -5.40
N ARG A 65 -10.40 10.47 -5.01
CA ARG A 65 -10.14 11.45 -3.93
C ARG A 65 -9.77 10.75 -2.61
N PHE A 66 -10.55 9.74 -2.21
CA PHE A 66 -10.28 8.91 -1.03
C PHE A 66 -8.93 8.20 -1.12
N ILE A 67 -8.65 7.50 -2.22
CA ILE A 67 -7.43 6.70 -2.39
C ILE A 67 -6.20 7.59 -2.37
N VAL A 68 -6.23 8.73 -3.08
CA VAL A 68 -5.11 9.68 -3.09
C VAL A 68 -4.87 10.20 -1.68
N ALA A 69 -5.89 10.68 -0.97
CA ALA A 69 -5.71 11.16 0.40
C ALA A 69 -5.17 10.06 1.35
N TYR A 70 -5.74 8.86 1.32
CA TYR A 70 -5.32 7.77 2.20
C TYR A 70 -3.90 7.29 1.91
N GLN A 71 -3.54 7.16 0.64
CA GLN A 71 -2.19 6.77 0.25
C GLN A 71 -1.18 7.88 0.54
N THR A 72 -1.55 9.16 0.41
CA THR A 72 -0.69 10.28 0.83
C THR A 72 -0.44 10.26 2.34
N ILE A 73 -1.42 9.88 3.18
CA ILE A 73 -1.17 9.63 4.62
C ILE A 73 -0.12 8.53 4.77
N SER A 74 -0.36 7.37 4.16
CA SER A 74 0.54 6.21 4.22
C SER A 74 1.98 6.56 3.87
N ASP A 75 2.20 7.21 2.73
CA ASP A 75 3.54 7.54 2.22
C ASP A 75 4.24 8.63 3.06
N TYR A 76 3.47 9.61 3.54
CA TYR A 76 3.98 10.66 4.41
C TYR A 76 4.40 10.10 5.77
N LEU A 77 3.57 9.25 6.39
CA LEU A 77 3.88 8.66 7.70
C LEU A 77 5.08 7.70 7.62
N ASP A 78 5.22 6.95 6.53
CA ASP A 78 6.37 6.10 6.27
C ASP A 78 7.67 6.94 6.26
N ASN A 79 7.71 8.04 5.49
CA ASN A 79 8.84 8.97 5.50
C ASN A 79 9.14 9.52 6.91
N LEU A 80 8.10 9.92 7.66
CA LEU A 80 8.25 10.44 9.02
C LEU A 80 8.77 9.39 10.02
N CYS A 81 8.57 8.10 9.74
CA CYS A 81 9.08 7.02 10.60
C CYS A 81 10.51 6.63 10.20
N ASP A 82 10.78 6.49 8.89
CA ASP A 82 12.11 6.16 8.36
C ASP A 82 13.17 7.22 8.72
N ARG A 83 12.79 8.50 8.66
CA ARG A 83 13.69 9.62 8.94
C ARG A 83 13.62 10.12 10.38
N SER A 84 12.90 9.40 11.26
CA SER A 84 12.79 9.77 12.67
C SER A 84 14.10 9.56 13.42
N THR A 85 14.52 10.58 14.16
CA THR A 85 15.65 10.49 15.09
C THR A 85 15.27 9.89 16.45
N SER A 86 13.97 9.88 16.80
CA SER A 86 13.50 9.42 18.11
C SER A 86 13.46 7.89 18.21
N LEU A 87 13.19 7.20 17.09
CA LEU A 87 12.94 5.76 17.03
C LEU A 87 11.89 5.29 18.07
N ASP A 88 10.98 6.18 18.47
CA ASP A 88 10.03 5.96 19.55
C ASP A 88 8.75 5.27 19.05
N PRO A 89 8.46 4.02 19.48
CA PRO A 89 7.24 3.34 19.08
C PRO A 89 5.95 4.05 19.52
N ALA A 90 5.98 4.89 20.56
CA ALA A 90 4.81 5.67 20.98
C ALA A 90 4.48 6.75 19.95
N ASP A 91 5.49 7.43 19.41
CA ASP A 91 5.35 8.40 18.32
C ASP A 91 4.85 7.73 17.04
N PHE A 92 5.46 6.63 16.60
CA PHE A 92 5.00 5.90 15.42
C PHE A 92 3.55 5.43 15.57
N ARG A 93 3.16 4.98 16.77
CA ARG A 93 1.77 4.59 17.04
C ARG A 93 0.84 5.79 16.96
N ALA A 94 1.23 6.93 17.55
CA ALA A 94 0.42 8.15 17.54
C ALA A 94 0.18 8.68 16.12
N LEU A 95 1.19 8.67 15.26
CA LEU A 95 1.04 9.00 13.85
C LEU A 95 0.04 8.07 13.15
N HIS A 96 0.20 6.77 13.34
CA HIS A 96 -0.59 5.75 12.65
C HIS A 96 -2.01 5.61 13.17
N GLU A 97 -2.39 6.24 14.29
CA GLU A 97 -3.80 6.38 14.68
C GLU A 97 -4.62 7.15 13.63
N SER A 98 -3.96 8.00 12.82
CA SER A 98 -4.62 8.73 11.75
C SER A 98 -5.18 7.81 10.65
N MET A 99 -4.59 6.63 10.45
CA MET A 99 -5.00 5.66 9.42
C MET A 99 -6.37 5.00 9.72
N PRO A 100 -6.63 4.40 10.90
CA PRO A 100 -7.97 3.92 11.24
C PRO A 100 -8.97 5.07 11.49
N ASP A 101 -8.52 6.24 11.98
CA ASP A 101 -9.38 7.42 12.13
C ASP A 101 -9.87 7.94 10.76
N ALA A 102 -9.05 7.87 9.70
CA ALA A 102 -9.42 8.18 8.31
C ALA A 102 -10.46 7.20 7.72
N LEU A 103 -10.63 6.02 8.31
CA LEU A 103 -11.56 4.98 7.90
C LEU A 103 -12.80 4.91 8.80
N THR A 104 -13.00 5.92 9.65
CA THR A 104 -14.09 5.93 10.62
C THR A 104 -14.81 7.28 10.53
N GLU A 105 -16.01 7.27 9.97
CA GLU A 105 -16.83 8.47 9.84
C GLU A 105 -17.06 9.12 11.22
N GLY A 106 -16.79 10.42 11.32
CA GLY A 106 -16.96 11.19 12.57
C GLY A 106 -15.94 10.88 13.67
N ALA A 107 -14.90 10.07 13.42
CA ALA A 107 -13.82 9.89 14.38
C ALA A 107 -13.15 11.22 14.70
N LYS A 108 -12.95 11.49 16.00
CA LYS A 108 -12.32 12.72 16.46
C LYS A 108 -10.85 12.73 16.05
N VAL A 109 -10.46 13.76 15.34
CA VAL A 109 -9.05 14.05 15.04
C VAL A 109 -8.29 14.25 16.36
N ARG A 110 -7.12 13.61 16.47
CA ARG A 110 -6.25 13.64 17.63
C ARG A 110 -5.02 14.51 17.36
N ASP A 111 -4.27 14.80 18.40
CA ASP A 111 -2.87 15.23 18.25
C ASP A 111 -2.02 14.02 17.86
N TYR A 112 -1.86 13.79 16.55
CA TYR A 112 -1.09 12.68 16.00
C TYR A 112 0.42 12.86 16.21
N TYR A 113 0.88 14.10 16.45
CA TYR A 113 2.29 14.44 16.65
C TYR A 113 2.68 14.55 18.13
N ARG A 114 1.82 14.12 19.05
CA ARG A 114 1.95 14.37 20.49
C ARG A 114 3.27 13.90 21.13
N PHE A 115 3.96 12.92 20.55
CA PHE A 115 5.21 12.35 21.07
C PHE A 115 6.47 12.73 20.28
N ARG A 116 6.41 13.73 19.39
CA ARG A 116 7.58 14.28 18.69
C ARG A 116 7.71 15.79 18.87
N ASP A 117 8.85 16.36 18.54
CA ASP A 117 9.08 17.79 18.64
C ASP A 117 8.47 18.55 17.45
N GLU A 118 8.52 17.96 16.26
CA GLU A 118 7.94 18.51 15.03
C GLU A 118 6.42 18.27 15.00
N LYS A 119 5.63 19.29 15.37
CA LYS A 119 4.15 19.17 15.48
C LYS A 119 3.35 20.08 14.55
N ASP A 120 3.91 21.19 14.11
CA ASP A 120 3.17 22.20 13.34
C ASP A 120 3.17 21.87 11.84
N ASP A 121 2.20 21.05 11.42
CA ASP A 121 1.97 20.68 10.03
C ASP A 121 0.96 21.58 9.31
N GLY A 122 0.52 22.69 9.92
CA GLY A 122 -0.53 23.56 9.36
C GLY A 122 -1.90 22.87 9.16
N GLY A 123 -2.13 21.73 9.82
CA GLY A 123 -3.33 20.91 9.67
C GLY A 123 -3.33 19.99 8.44
N TYR A 124 -2.17 19.72 7.84
CA TYR A 124 -2.01 18.86 6.66
C TYR A 124 -2.56 17.45 6.87
N LEU A 125 -2.03 16.69 7.84
CA LEU A 125 -2.45 15.33 8.16
C LEU A 125 -3.92 15.29 8.59
N THR A 126 -4.35 16.26 9.39
CA THR A 126 -5.76 16.40 9.78
C THR A 126 -6.68 16.56 8.56
N SER A 127 -6.23 17.30 7.54
CA SER A 127 -7.02 17.53 6.33
C SER A 127 -7.11 16.30 5.44
N LEU A 128 -6.04 15.51 5.37
CA LEU A 128 -6.05 14.21 4.69
C LEU A 128 -7.04 13.26 5.36
N VAL A 129 -6.96 13.13 6.70
CA VAL A 129 -7.90 12.31 7.49
C VAL A 129 -9.34 12.74 7.27
N LYS A 130 -9.64 14.04 7.35
CA LYS A 130 -10.99 14.56 7.12
C LYS A 130 -11.47 14.32 5.70
N THR A 131 -10.60 14.45 4.70
CA THR A 131 -10.96 14.12 3.31
C THR A 131 -11.38 12.66 3.19
N CYS A 132 -10.63 11.74 3.80
CA CYS A 132 -11.02 10.34 3.81
C CYS A 132 -12.37 10.14 4.51
N GLN A 133 -12.58 10.73 5.69
CA GLN A 133 -13.85 10.66 6.43
C GLN A 133 -15.04 11.22 5.65
N GLU A 134 -14.86 12.33 4.94
CA GLU A 134 -15.88 12.92 4.07
C GLU A 134 -16.21 11.99 2.89
N CYS A 135 -15.21 11.44 2.21
CA CYS A 135 -15.42 10.54 1.09
C CYS A 135 -16.19 9.28 1.51
N ILE A 136 -15.77 8.63 2.59
CA ILE A 136 -16.42 7.39 3.06
C ILE A 136 -17.86 7.63 3.53
N GLY A 137 -18.18 8.83 4.04
CA GLY A 137 -19.56 9.22 4.37
C GLY A 137 -20.48 9.32 3.15
N HIS A 138 -19.92 9.48 1.94
CA HIS A 138 -20.68 9.46 0.69
C HIS A 138 -20.81 8.06 0.06
N PHE A 139 -20.11 7.04 0.58
CA PHE A 139 -20.12 5.70 -0.01
C PHE A 139 -21.32 4.90 0.52
N PRO A 140 -22.30 4.54 -0.33
CA PRO A 140 -23.59 4.00 0.12
C PRO A 140 -23.49 2.76 1.02
N SER A 141 -22.49 1.92 0.80
CA SER A 141 -22.29 0.67 1.54
C SER A 141 -21.06 0.70 2.45
N TYR A 142 -20.50 1.86 2.79
CA TYR A 142 -19.31 1.92 3.67
C TYR A 142 -19.49 1.25 5.04
N PRO A 143 -20.65 1.39 5.72
CA PRO A 143 -20.85 0.73 7.01
C PRO A 143 -20.63 -0.78 6.97
N ALA A 144 -20.88 -1.44 5.82
CA ALA A 144 -20.66 -2.88 5.66
C ALA A 144 -19.17 -3.27 5.57
N VAL A 145 -18.30 -2.36 5.13
CA VAL A 145 -16.87 -2.62 4.94
C VAL A 145 -15.98 -2.03 6.04
N GLN A 146 -16.47 -1.07 6.82
CA GLN A 146 -15.70 -0.33 7.82
C GLN A 146 -14.90 -1.23 8.77
N GLN A 147 -15.51 -2.30 9.28
CA GLN A 147 -14.83 -3.20 10.20
C GLN A 147 -13.62 -3.87 9.54
N GLU A 148 -13.73 -4.25 8.27
CA GLU A 148 -12.67 -4.95 7.55
C GLU A 148 -11.58 -3.98 7.06
N THR A 149 -11.93 -2.76 6.66
CA THR A 149 -10.95 -1.72 6.31
C THR A 149 -10.12 -1.31 7.53
N VAL A 150 -10.76 -1.08 8.69
CA VAL A 150 -10.07 -0.75 9.95
C VAL A 150 -9.17 -1.90 10.43
N LYS A 151 -9.58 -3.17 10.27
CA LYS A 151 -8.72 -4.33 10.58
C LYS A 151 -7.43 -4.32 9.74
N LEU A 152 -7.52 -4.05 8.44
CA LEU A 152 -6.34 -3.96 7.57
C LEU A 152 -5.45 -2.77 7.95
N ALA A 153 -6.05 -1.60 8.24
CA ALA A 153 -5.31 -0.43 8.66
C ALA A 153 -4.58 -0.62 9.98
N ASN A 154 -5.16 -1.37 10.92
CA ASN A 154 -4.50 -1.71 12.18
C ASN A 154 -3.31 -2.65 11.95
N LEU A 155 -3.44 -3.67 11.08
CA LEU A 155 -2.31 -4.54 10.72
C LEU A 155 -1.17 -3.75 10.05
N TYR A 156 -1.52 -2.82 9.15
CA TYR A 156 -0.57 -1.91 8.53
C TYR A 156 0.12 -1.05 9.59
N SER A 157 -0.65 -0.42 10.48
CA SER A 157 -0.13 0.44 11.55
C SER A 157 0.80 -0.33 12.51
N ASP A 158 0.45 -1.58 12.84
CA ASP A 158 1.30 -2.44 13.67
C ASP A 158 2.64 -2.72 12.99
N LEU A 159 2.63 -3.06 11.70
CA LEU A 159 3.85 -3.24 10.91
C LEU A 159 4.74 -1.99 11.00
N GLN A 160 4.17 -0.82 10.72
CA GLN A 160 4.93 0.44 10.69
C GLN A 160 5.55 0.76 12.04
N VAL A 161 4.86 0.49 13.15
CA VAL A 161 5.45 0.65 14.48
C VAL A 161 6.57 -0.36 14.73
N HIS A 162 6.42 -1.61 14.30
CA HIS A 162 7.40 -2.65 14.57
C HIS A 162 8.66 -2.56 13.68
N LYS A 163 8.56 -2.07 12.43
CA LYS A 163 9.70 -1.99 11.51
C LYS A 163 10.61 -0.77 11.73
N HIS A 164 10.12 0.32 12.33
CA HIS A 164 10.87 1.57 12.45
C HIS A 164 11.50 1.82 13.82
N VAL A 165 11.33 0.93 14.81
CA VAL A 165 12.10 1.01 16.07
C VAL A 165 13.59 0.74 15.82
N LYS A 166 14.40 0.87 16.88
CA LYS A 166 15.81 0.48 16.90
C LYS A 166 16.02 -0.91 16.28
N GLU A 167 17.09 -1.04 15.51
CA GLU A 167 17.38 -2.22 14.69
C GLU A 167 17.29 -3.53 15.49
N GLU A 168 17.89 -3.56 16.67
CA GLU A 168 17.92 -4.72 17.56
C GLU A 168 16.54 -5.15 18.10
N GLU A 169 15.55 -4.25 18.07
CA GLU A 169 14.19 -4.51 18.54
C GLU A 169 13.23 -4.92 17.41
N ARG A 170 13.56 -4.63 16.14
CA ARG A 170 12.65 -4.85 14.99
C ARG A 170 12.22 -6.31 14.87
N VAL A 171 13.17 -7.24 14.73
CA VAL A 171 12.88 -8.67 14.54
C VAL A 171 12.14 -9.28 15.74
N PRO A 172 12.59 -9.11 17.00
CA PRO A 172 11.88 -9.65 18.16
C PRO A 172 10.42 -9.18 18.26
N ARG A 173 10.15 -7.91 17.94
CA ARG A 173 8.79 -7.35 17.92
C ARG A 173 7.95 -7.97 16.82
N LEU A 174 8.46 -8.04 15.59
CA LEU A 174 7.76 -8.62 14.44
C LEU A 174 7.45 -10.11 14.63
N THR A 175 8.39 -10.88 15.19
CA THR A 175 8.16 -12.30 15.48
C THR A 175 7.11 -12.51 16.56
N THR A 176 7.18 -11.72 17.65
CA THR A 176 6.19 -11.79 18.75
C THR A 176 4.81 -11.39 18.26
N TRP A 177 4.73 -10.34 17.44
CA TRP A 177 3.49 -9.91 16.82
C TRP A 177 2.91 -11.00 15.91
N PHE A 178 3.73 -11.63 15.06
CA PHE A 178 3.29 -12.75 14.23
C PHE A 178 2.75 -13.93 15.04
N ASP A 179 3.34 -14.27 16.19
CA ASP A 179 2.87 -15.40 17.02
C ASP A 179 1.41 -15.24 17.48
N HIS A 180 0.95 -14.00 17.69
CA HIS A 180 -0.45 -13.71 18.00
C HIS A 180 -1.40 -13.93 16.80
N HIS A 181 -0.89 -13.82 15.57
CA HIS A 181 -1.68 -13.93 14.33
C HIS A 181 -1.53 -15.27 13.60
N LYS A 182 -0.49 -16.04 13.90
CA LYS A 182 -0.09 -17.27 13.19
C LYS A 182 -1.22 -18.27 12.97
N GLN A 183 -2.13 -18.42 13.93
CA GLN A 183 -3.27 -19.35 13.80
C GLN A 183 -4.32 -18.88 12.78
N SER A 184 -4.38 -17.59 12.49
CA SER A 184 -5.43 -16.96 11.65
C SER A 184 -5.05 -16.80 10.18
N VAL A 185 -3.77 -16.85 9.82
CA VAL A 185 -3.27 -16.49 8.47
C VAL A 185 -2.78 -17.67 7.63
N GLY A 186 -2.69 -18.88 8.20
CA GLY A 186 -2.19 -20.08 7.52
C GLY A 186 -0.66 -20.22 7.60
N PRO A 187 -0.07 -21.25 6.93
CA PRO A 187 1.36 -21.55 7.05
C PRO A 187 2.21 -20.51 6.30
N MET A 188 2.69 -19.52 7.03
CA MET A 188 3.64 -18.51 6.55
C MET A 188 4.70 -18.20 7.61
N ARG A 189 5.73 -17.47 7.20
CA ARG A 189 6.83 -17.01 8.07
C ARG A 189 6.53 -15.59 8.56
N TRP A 190 7.18 -15.16 9.64
CA TRP A 190 6.90 -13.84 10.24
C TRP A 190 7.13 -12.69 9.26
N TYR A 191 8.18 -12.77 8.41
CA TYR A 191 8.47 -11.76 7.39
C TYR A 191 7.49 -11.81 6.20
N GLU A 192 6.91 -12.97 5.91
CA GLU A 192 5.83 -13.11 4.92
C GLU A 192 4.53 -12.49 5.43
N PHE A 193 4.19 -12.72 6.70
CA PHE A 193 3.07 -12.06 7.37
C PHE A 193 3.27 -10.54 7.43
N SER A 194 4.48 -10.10 7.77
CA SER A 194 4.85 -8.69 7.79
C SER A 194 4.63 -8.06 6.41
N ALA A 195 5.10 -8.70 5.34
CA ALA A 195 4.81 -8.25 3.98
C ALA A 195 3.29 -8.21 3.69
N SER A 196 2.53 -9.23 4.07
CA SER A 196 1.07 -9.27 3.90
C SER A 196 0.32 -8.14 4.59
N SER A 197 0.87 -7.56 5.65
CA SER A 197 0.28 -6.44 6.39
C SER A 197 0.63 -5.05 5.82
N GLY A 198 1.66 -4.94 4.97
CA GLY A 198 2.20 -3.65 4.53
C GLY A 198 1.50 -3.02 3.32
N SER A 199 0.42 -3.60 2.83
CA SER A 199 -0.26 -3.15 1.61
C SER A 199 -1.61 -2.51 1.91
N THR A 200 -1.94 -1.45 1.16
CA THR A 200 -3.21 -0.72 1.23
C THR A 200 -4.26 -1.23 0.23
N LEU A 201 -3.92 -2.16 -0.66
CA LEU A 201 -4.79 -2.58 -1.78
C LEU A 201 -6.15 -3.15 -1.33
N GLY A 202 -6.19 -3.90 -0.22
CA GLY A 202 -7.45 -4.44 0.31
C GLY A 202 -8.40 -3.35 0.77
N ILE A 203 -7.87 -2.25 1.33
CA ILE A 203 -8.65 -1.08 1.75
C ILE A 203 -9.24 -0.37 0.53
N PHE A 204 -8.43 -0.16 -0.53
CA PHE A 204 -8.89 0.48 -1.76
C PHE A 204 -9.99 -0.32 -2.46
N CYS A 205 -9.85 -1.64 -2.51
CA CYS A 205 -10.85 -2.51 -3.11
C CYS A 205 -12.19 -2.46 -2.35
N LEU A 206 -12.14 -2.59 -1.02
CA LEU A 206 -13.32 -2.48 -0.16
C LEU A 206 -14.02 -1.13 -0.30
N ALA A 207 -13.27 -0.03 -0.25
CA ALA A 207 -13.80 1.32 -0.44
C ALA A 207 -14.46 1.48 -1.82
N SER A 208 -13.81 1.00 -2.88
CA SER A 208 -14.33 1.10 -4.26
C SER A 208 -15.64 0.35 -4.43
N TYR A 209 -15.74 -0.89 -3.90
CA TYR A 209 -16.99 -1.63 -3.91
C TYR A 209 -18.08 -0.93 -3.10
N SER A 210 -17.74 -0.40 -1.93
CA SER A 210 -18.69 0.28 -1.05
C SER A 210 -19.29 1.55 -1.67
N ALA A 211 -18.54 2.22 -2.55
CA ALA A 211 -18.99 3.38 -3.30
C ALA A 211 -19.86 3.01 -4.52
N GLY A 212 -19.55 1.91 -5.20
CA GLY A 212 -20.27 1.48 -6.41
C GLY A 212 -21.55 0.68 -6.16
N LYS A 213 -21.63 -0.03 -5.03
CA LYS A 213 -22.79 -0.86 -4.68
C LYS A 213 -23.73 -0.12 -3.73
N GLN A 214 -25.03 -0.16 -4.04
CA GLN A 214 -26.09 0.41 -3.18
C GLN A 214 -26.35 -0.42 -1.93
N SER A 215 -26.03 -1.71 -1.95
CA SER A 215 -26.16 -2.57 -0.79
C SER A 215 -25.06 -3.63 -0.82
N MET A 216 -24.20 -3.60 0.19
CA MET A 216 -23.27 -4.68 0.50
C MET A 216 -23.57 -5.25 1.88
N THR A 217 -23.30 -6.54 2.06
CA THR A 217 -23.35 -7.16 3.37
C THR A 217 -21.96 -7.23 4.03
N PRO A 218 -21.87 -7.29 5.37
CA PRO A 218 -20.59 -7.54 6.06
C PRO A 218 -19.91 -8.85 5.61
N GLU A 219 -20.68 -9.87 5.22
CA GLU A 219 -20.14 -11.13 4.70
C GLU A 219 -19.45 -10.93 3.35
N GLU A 220 -20.02 -10.13 2.44
CA GLU A 220 -19.35 -9.76 1.19
C GLU A 220 -18.04 -9.01 1.46
N ALA A 221 -18.01 -8.12 2.45
CA ALA A 221 -16.79 -7.40 2.85
C ALA A 221 -15.70 -8.37 3.35
N ILE A 222 -16.08 -9.37 4.14
CA ILE A 222 -15.17 -10.42 4.62
C ILE A 222 -14.60 -11.22 3.44
N GLU A 223 -15.42 -11.61 2.48
CA GLU A 223 -14.97 -12.37 1.30
C GLU A 223 -14.04 -11.53 0.40
N ILE A 224 -14.37 -10.25 0.18
CA ILE A 224 -13.47 -9.33 -0.55
C ILE A 224 -12.13 -9.21 0.19
N LYS A 225 -12.13 -9.00 1.50
CA LYS A 225 -10.91 -8.94 2.29
C LYS A 225 -10.07 -10.21 2.15
N LYS A 226 -10.68 -11.40 2.27
CA LYS A 226 -10.00 -12.70 2.11
C LYS A 226 -9.40 -12.89 0.71
N GLY A 227 -9.98 -12.26 -0.30
CA GLY A 227 -9.41 -12.25 -1.65
C GLY A 227 -8.06 -11.52 -1.71
N TYR A 228 -7.87 -10.48 -0.91
CA TYR A 228 -6.67 -9.65 -0.89
C TYR A 228 -5.65 -10.06 0.17
N PHE A 229 -6.11 -10.22 1.39
CA PHE A 229 -5.29 -10.57 2.53
C PHE A 229 -5.39 -12.08 2.81
N PRO A 230 -4.25 -12.79 2.92
CA PRO A 230 -2.89 -12.26 3.01
C PRO A 230 -2.13 -12.21 1.67
N TRP A 231 -2.59 -12.91 0.64
CA TRP A 231 -1.74 -13.31 -0.49
C TRP A 231 -1.44 -12.20 -1.51
N VAL A 232 -2.45 -11.45 -1.94
CA VAL A 232 -2.26 -10.34 -2.90
C VAL A 232 -1.43 -9.23 -2.26
N GLN A 233 -1.77 -8.90 -1.00
CA GLN A 233 -1.02 -7.91 -0.23
C GLN A 233 0.42 -8.36 0.04
N GLY A 234 0.63 -9.63 0.38
CA GLY A 234 1.97 -10.16 0.61
C GLY A 234 2.81 -10.18 -0.66
N LEU A 235 2.22 -10.59 -1.80
CA LEU A 235 2.90 -10.52 -3.08
C LEU A 235 3.29 -9.08 -3.43
N HIS A 236 2.38 -8.12 -3.24
CA HIS A 236 2.63 -6.70 -3.49
C HIS A 236 3.90 -6.22 -2.78
N ILE A 237 3.96 -6.44 -1.46
CA ILE A 237 5.06 -5.94 -0.64
C ILE A 237 6.33 -6.77 -0.80
N LEU A 238 6.23 -8.09 -1.02
CA LEU A 238 7.40 -8.90 -1.36
C LEU A 238 8.04 -8.47 -2.69
N MET A 239 7.25 -7.98 -3.66
CA MET A 239 7.79 -7.44 -4.92
C MET A 239 8.51 -6.12 -4.71
N ASP A 240 8.00 -5.27 -3.80
CA ASP A 240 8.59 -4.00 -3.38
C ASP A 240 9.98 -4.25 -2.75
N TYR A 241 10.05 -5.02 -1.67
CA TYR A 241 11.32 -5.42 -1.05
C TYR A 241 12.25 -6.20 -2.00
N PHE A 242 11.71 -6.93 -2.98
CA PHE A 242 12.54 -7.62 -3.97
C PHE A 242 13.28 -6.65 -4.90
N ILE A 243 12.68 -5.51 -5.27
CA ILE A 243 13.36 -4.54 -6.13
C ILE A 243 14.32 -3.63 -5.36
N ASP A 244 14.10 -3.46 -4.07
CA ASP A 244 14.89 -2.56 -3.20
C ASP A 244 16.05 -3.25 -2.49
N GLN A 245 16.31 -4.53 -2.79
CA GLN A 245 17.35 -5.33 -2.11
C GLN A 245 18.76 -4.71 -2.12
N GLU A 246 19.16 -3.99 -3.16
CA GLU A 246 20.49 -3.40 -3.21
C GLU A 246 20.54 -2.09 -2.41
N GLU A 247 19.51 -1.26 -2.52
CA GLU A 247 19.37 -0.02 -1.75
C GLU A 247 19.31 -0.31 -0.25
N ASP A 248 18.48 -1.26 0.17
CA ASP A 248 18.35 -1.64 1.57
C ASP A 248 19.65 -2.23 2.14
N ARG A 249 20.49 -2.86 1.30
CA ARG A 249 21.83 -3.32 1.73
C ARG A 249 22.80 -2.17 1.95
N GLU A 250 22.75 -1.17 1.09
CA GLU A 250 23.60 0.02 1.17
C GLU A 250 23.20 0.91 2.36
N GLU A 251 21.89 1.06 2.60
CA GLU A 251 21.35 1.89 3.69
C GLU A 251 21.29 1.14 5.05
N GLY A 252 21.41 -0.19 5.04
CA GLY A 252 21.32 -1.01 6.26
C GLY A 252 19.88 -1.23 6.74
N ASP A 253 18.92 -1.13 5.83
CA ASP A 253 17.50 -1.19 6.13
C ASP A 253 16.96 -2.61 6.23
N LEU A 254 15.84 -2.73 6.95
CA LEU A 254 15.15 -3.99 7.15
C LEU A 254 14.48 -4.44 5.84
N ASN A 255 15.06 -5.42 5.16
CA ASN A 255 14.43 -6.03 3.99
C ASN A 255 13.94 -7.46 4.28
N PHE A 256 12.63 -7.70 4.11
CA PHE A 256 12.02 -9.01 4.37
C PHE A 256 12.57 -10.14 3.50
N CYS A 257 13.07 -9.84 2.30
CA CYS A 257 13.68 -10.83 1.41
C CYS A 257 15.00 -11.39 1.95
N PHE A 258 15.68 -10.73 2.91
CA PHE A 258 16.95 -11.21 3.47
C PHE A 258 16.78 -12.35 4.48
N TYR A 259 15.57 -12.58 4.98
CA TYR A 259 15.29 -13.62 5.98
C TYR A 259 14.90 -14.98 5.37
N TYR A 260 14.85 -15.07 4.04
CA TYR A 260 14.74 -16.36 3.36
C TYR A 260 16.04 -17.16 3.49
N LYS A 261 15.93 -18.49 3.48
CA LYS A 261 17.10 -19.37 3.64
C LYS A 261 18.15 -19.14 2.56
N ASN A 262 17.69 -18.88 1.34
CA ASN A 262 18.47 -18.56 0.16
C ASN A 262 17.55 -18.03 -0.94
N GLU A 263 18.13 -17.64 -2.08
CA GLU A 263 17.41 -17.12 -3.23
C GLU A 263 16.36 -18.10 -3.81
N GLU A 264 16.66 -19.40 -3.84
CA GLU A 264 15.73 -20.39 -4.37
C GLU A 264 14.47 -20.50 -3.48
N ASP A 265 14.67 -20.51 -2.18
CA ASP A 265 13.59 -20.51 -1.19
C ASP A 265 12.73 -19.25 -1.30
N MET A 266 13.36 -18.07 -1.45
CA MET A 266 12.64 -16.80 -1.69
C MET A 266 11.79 -16.85 -2.96
N LEU A 267 12.38 -17.21 -4.10
CA LEU A 267 11.66 -17.23 -5.38
C LEU A 267 10.54 -18.27 -5.38
N SER A 268 10.76 -19.45 -4.79
CA SER A 268 9.73 -20.48 -4.65
C SER A 268 8.55 -20.00 -3.79
N ARG A 269 8.82 -19.28 -2.70
CA ARG A 269 7.77 -18.71 -1.85
C ARG A 269 7.04 -17.55 -2.52
N MET A 270 7.72 -16.65 -3.23
CA MET A 270 7.05 -15.61 -4.03
C MET A 270 6.15 -16.20 -5.13
N GLU A 271 6.58 -17.28 -5.79
CA GLU A 271 5.73 -18.02 -6.74
C GLU A 271 4.50 -18.65 -6.06
N HIS A 272 4.65 -19.15 -4.84
CA HIS A 272 3.54 -19.65 -4.05
C HIS A 272 2.56 -18.53 -3.70
N PHE A 273 3.05 -17.36 -3.25
CA PHE A 273 2.23 -16.17 -3.00
C PHE A 273 1.45 -15.75 -4.24
N PHE A 274 2.10 -15.73 -5.40
CA PHE A 274 1.43 -15.44 -6.67
C PHE A 274 0.29 -16.41 -7.00
N LYS A 275 0.51 -17.71 -6.80
CA LYS A 275 -0.50 -18.75 -7.07
C LYS A 275 -1.67 -18.69 -6.08
N GLU A 276 -1.41 -18.49 -4.79
CA GLU A 276 -2.48 -18.35 -3.79
C GLU A 276 -3.23 -17.02 -3.97
N ALA A 277 -2.55 -15.94 -4.40
CA ALA A 277 -3.20 -14.69 -4.78
C ALA A 277 -4.12 -14.86 -6.00
N ASP A 278 -3.69 -15.53 -7.08
CA ASP A 278 -4.58 -15.81 -8.21
C ASP A 278 -5.79 -16.65 -7.79
N LYS A 279 -5.59 -17.64 -6.91
CA LYS A 279 -6.64 -18.50 -6.39
C LYS A 279 -7.64 -17.73 -5.50
N SER A 280 -7.16 -16.86 -4.61
CA SER A 280 -8.02 -16.07 -3.71
C SER A 280 -8.87 -15.03 -4.44
N LEU A 281 -8.44 -14.59 -5.62
CA LEU A 281 -9.16 -13.61 -6.45
C LEU A 281 -10.23 -14.22 -7.35
N ARG A 282 -10.18 -15.52 -7.67
CA ARG A 282 -11.17 -16.21 -8.53
C ARG A 282 -12.63 -16.09 -8.05
N PRO A 283 -12.96 -16.26 -6.76
CA PRO A 283 -14.34 -16.19 -6.29
C PRO A 283 -14.88 -14.76 -6.19
N LEU A 284 -14.01 -13.73 -6.31
CA LEU A 284 -14.45 -12.35 -6.17
C LEU A 284 -15.34 -11.91 -7.34
N PRO A 285 -16.27 -10.96 -7.10
CA PRO A 285 -16.87 -10.20 -8.19
C PRO A 285 -15.76 -9.54 -9.03
N ASP A 286 -16.01 -9.34 -10.33
CA ASP A 286 -15.04 -8.73 -11.25
C ASP A 286 -13.68 -9.44 -11.25
N SER A 287 -13.65 -10.77 -11.04
CA SER A 287 -12.40 -11.53 -10.92
C SER A 287 -11.40 -11.31 -12.06
N SER A 288 -11.88 -11.02 -13.28
CA SER A 288 -11.02 -10.66 -14.42
C SER A 288 -10.24 -9.37 -14.17
N PHE A 289 -10.86 -8.36 -13.55
CA PHE A 289 -10.23 -7.10 -13.16
C PHE A 289 -9.18 -7.32 -12.07
N HIS A 290 -9.52 -8.04 -11.01
CA HIS A 290 -8.59 -8.27 -9.90
C HIS A 290 -7.37 -9.08 -10.32
N ARG A 291 -7.58 -10.13 -11.11
CA ARG A 291 -6.49 -10.94 -11.65
C ARG A 291 -5.62 -10.15 -12.60
N LEU A 292 -6.19 -9.20 -13.34
CA LEU A 292 -5.44 -8.28 -14.18
C LEU A 292 -4.51 -7.39 -13.34
N ILE A 293 -4.99 -6.87 -12.20
CA ILE A 293 -4.14 -6.11 -11.27
C ILE A 293 -3.05 -7.00 -10.67
N ASN A 294 -3.38 -8.21 -10.20
CA ASN A 294 -2.39 -9.14 -9.64
C ASN A 294 -1.25 -9.45 -10.63
N ASN A 295 -1.57 -9.64 -11.91
CA ASN A 295 -0.57 -9.80 -12.97
C ASN A 295 0.18 -8.50 -13.30
N GLY A 296 -0.51 -7.36 -13.20
CA GLY A 296 0.04 -6.03 -13.39
C GLY A 296 1.06 -5.64 -12.32
N LEU A 297 0.86 -6.02 -11.05
CA LEU A 297 1.78 -5.74 -9.95
C LEU A 297 3.20 -6.26 -10.26
N ILE A 298 3.33 -7.56 -10.56
CA ILE A 298 4.63 -8.15 -10.93
C ILE A 298 5.28 -7.39 -12.09
N ALA A 299 4.49 -7.05 -13.09
CA ALA A 299 4.97 -6.39 -14.28
C ALA A 299 5.44 -4.95 -14.06
N ILE A 300 4.72 -4.17 -13.26
CA ILE A 300 5.05 -2.77 -12.94
C ILE A 300 6.33 -2.73 -12.12
N TYR A 301 6.42 -3.53 -11.06
CA TYR A 301 7.61 -3.61 -10.20
C TYR A 301 8.84 -4.09 -10.98
N LEU A 302 8.70 -5.11 -11.83
CA LEU A 302 9.83 -5.58 -12.64
C LEU A 302 10.21 -4.63 -13.78
N ALA A 303 9.33 -3.71 -14.17
CA ALA A 303 9.62 -2.67 -15.15
C ALA A 303 10.38 -1.47 -14.55
N ASP A 304 10.70 -1.51 -13.26
CA ASP A 304 11.49 -0.50 -12.58
C ASP A 304 12.92 -0.40 -13.12
N ASP A 305 13.51 0.79 -13.02
CA ASP A 305 14.87 1.06 -13.47
C ASP A 305 15.92 0.33 -12.62
N LYS A 306 15.66 0.08 -11.33
CA LYS A 306 16.51 -0.73 -10.44
C LYS A 306 16.72 -2.12 -11.04
N VAL A 307 15.61 -2.77 -11.47
CA VAL A 307 15.63 -4.09 -12.12
C VAL A 307 16.31 -4.06 -13.49
N LYS A 308 16.19 -2.98 -14.25
CA LYS A 308 16.85 -2.87 -15.57
C LYS A 308 18.36 -2.76 -15.45
N LYS A 309 18.83 -2.03 -14.46
CA LYS A 309 20.25 -1.73 -14.23
C LYS A 309 20.99 -2.88 -13.55
N ASP A 310 20.29 -3.78 -12.86
CA ASP A 310 20.86 -5.00 -12.26
C ASP A 310 20.58 -6.28 -13.10
N PRO A 311 21.59 -6.85 -13.79
CA PRO A 311 21.45 -8.09 -14.54
C PRO A 311 21.05 -9.31 -13.70
N ALA A 312 21.47 -9.38 -12.43
CA ALA A 312 21.14 -10.47 -11.53
C ALA A 312 19.67 -10.39 -11.12
N LEU A 313 19.20 -9.22 -10.71
CA LEU A 313 17.80 -8.97 -10.37
C LEU A 313 16.88 -9.21 -11.59
N LYS A 314 17.30 -8.77 -12.78
CA LYS A 314 16.58 -9.05 -14.04
C LYS A 314 16.47 -10.54 -14.34
N LYS A 315 17.50 -11.33 -14.06
CA LYS A 315 17.48 -12.79 -14.26
C LYS A 315 16.47 -13.45 -13.32
N LYS A 316 16.43 -13.04 -12.05
CA LYS A 316 15.47 -13.50 -11.05
C LYS A 316 14.03 -13.10 -11.44
N GLY A 317 13.82 -11.84 -11.83
CA GLY A 317 12.51 -11.33 -12.28
C GLY A 317 11.91 -12.11 -13.46
N LYS A 318 12.73 -12.61 -14.40
CA LYS A 318 12.25 -13.47 -15.50
C LYS A 318 11.55 -14.74 -15.02
N ARG A 319 11.97 -15.30 -13.88
CA ARG A 319 11.30 -16.48 -13.30
C ARG A 319 9.89 -16.11 -12.80
N LEU A 320 9.77 -14.99 -12.10
CA LEU A 320 8.48 -14.48 -11.62
C LEU A 320 7.53 -14.13 -12.78
N ILE A 321 8.05 -13.50 -13.86
CA ILE A 321 7.26 -13.24 -15.08
C ILE A 321 6.75 -14.53 -15.71
N ARG A 322 7.59 -15.57 -15.80
CA ARG A 322 7.17 -16.87 -16.37
C ARG A 322 6.06 -17.52 -15.56
N SER A 323 6.06 -17.35 -14.25
CA SER A 323 5.02 -17.85 -13.37
C SER A 323 3.66 -17.16 -13.59
N GLY A 324 3.64 -15.89 -14.02
CA GLY A 324 2.42 -15.15 -14.40
C GLY A 324 2.02 -15.24 -15.88
N GLY A 325 2.87 -15.80 -16.72
CA GLY A 325 2.57 -16.12 -18.12
C GLY A 325 2.40 -14.89 -19.02
N ALA A 326 1.62 -15.06 -20.10
CA ALA A 326 1.48 -14.07 -21.17
C ALA A 326 0.89 -12.72 -20.69
N SER A 327 0.02 -12.76 -19.69
CA SER A 327 -0.61 -11.55 -19.14
C SER A 327 0.39 -10.64 -18.43
N THR A 328 1.23 -11.21 -17.56
CA THR A 328 2.33 -10.48 -16.91
C THR A 328 3.34 -9.95 -17.93
N LEU A 329 3.65 -10.73 -18.97
CA LEU A 329 4.53 -10.26 -20.05
C LEU A 329 3.96 -9.04 -20.80
N PHE A 330 2.66 -9.05 -21.09
CA PHE A 330 1.98 -7.90 -21.71
C PHE A 330 2.07 -6.65 -20.83
N PHE A 331 1.80 -6.76 -19.53
CA PHE A 331 1.91 -5.63 -18.62
C PHE A 331 3.34 -5.12 -18.50
N TYR A 332 4.33 -6.02 -18.49
CA TYR A 332 5.74 -5.65 -18.40
C TYR A 332 6.15 -4.77 -19.59
N LEU A 333 5.73 -5.14 -20.81
CA LEU A 333 5.97 -4.36 -22.02
C LEU A 333 5.22 -3.01 -22.01
N ASN A 334 3.99 -2.98 -21.48
CA ASN A 334 3.20 -1.75 -21.40
C ASN A 334 3.74 -0.76 -20.36
N GLY A 335 4.08 -1.23 -19.16
CA GLY A 335 4.68 -0.41 -18.11
C GLY A 335 6.03 0.17 -18.56
N TRP A 336 6.84 -0.65 -19.23
CA TRP A 336 8.09 -0.20 -19.85
C TRP A 336 7.87 0.95 -20.85
N MET A 337 6.85 0.84 -21.71
CA MET A 337 6.55 1.86 -22.72
C MET A 337 5.97 3.14 -22.11
N TYR A 338 5.20 3.04 -21.03
CA TYR A 338 4.68 4.21 -20.33
C TYR A 338 5.84 5.01 -19.72
N ARG A 339 6.67 4.36 -18.91
CA ARG A 339 7.81 4.99 -18.22
C ARG A 339 8.80 5.67 -19.16
N THR A 340 9.15 4.99 -20.26
CA THR A 340 10.01 5.59 -21.30
C THR A 340 9.42 6.82 -21.98
N LYS A 341 8.08 6.97 -21.99
CA LYS A 341 7.40 8.15 -22.57
C LYS A 341 7.07 9.24 -21.56
N SER A 342 6.86 8.88 -20.29
CA SER A 342 6.52 9.83 -19.22
C SER A 342 7.74 10.44 -18.53
N GLY A 343 8.95 9.88 -18.73
CA GLY A 343 10.16 10.39 -18.07
C GLY A 343 10.22 10.07 -16.57
N THR A 344 9.34 9.18 -16.11
CA THR A 344 9.25 8.56 -14.78
C THR A 344 9.61 7.08 -14.93
#